data_AF-H9G4U2-F1
#
_entry.id   AF-H9G4U2-F1
#
_cell.length_a   1.000
_cell.length_b   1.000
_cell.length_c   1.000
_cell.angle_alpha   90.00
_cell.angle_beta   90.00
_cell.angle_gamma   90.00
#
_symmetry.space_group_name_H-M   'P 1'
#
loop_
_entity.id
_entity.type
_entity.pdbx_description
1 polymer ?
#
loop_
_entity_poly.entity_id
_entity_poly.type
_entity_poly.pdbx_seq_one_letter_code
_entity_poly.pdbx_strand_id
1 'polypeptide(L)'
;MVGTSFQARWTEEEKEEACLLRKMSLLSDVHRGLSFPGSPHRVALVSGSCLYFHYGCDGVDDRGWGCGYRTLQTLCSWLVSLADQQRVNPRPVPSVKEIQDSLVEMGDKPPSFAGSKDWIGTVEAALCLDHFYAVPGKLVHVPCGRELERELEALYGHFQGGGGPIMMGGDRDNSSKGLLGVCSGPTGHHLLVLDPHYYGRAGSLPKGELQTRGWVSWRGLESFEESSFYNLCLPQFWTKGSPPL
;
A
#
# COMPACT_ATOMS: atom_id res chain seq x y z
N MET A 1 23.16 12.67 36.67
CA MET A 1 22.46 11.44 37.09
C MET A 1 20.99 11.80 37.22
N VAL A 2 20.01 11.26 36.50
CA VAL A 2 19.88 10.11 35.60
C VAL A 2 18.87 10.55 34.52
N GLY A 3 19.22 10.38 33.23
CA GLY A 3 18.26 10.53 32.14
C GLY A 3 17.44 9.25 32.04
N THR A 4 16.14 9.32 32.32
CA THR A 4 15.22 8.20 32.09
C THR A 4 14.93 8.08 30.61
N SER A 5 15.60 7.15 29.93
CA SER A 5 15.21 6.71 28.59
C SER A 5 13.86 5.99 28.70
N PHE A 6 12.81 6.60 28.14
CA PHE A 6 11.55 5.91 27.94
C PHE A 6 11.72 4.93 26.77
N GLN A 7 12.18 3.71 27.07
CA GLN A 7 11.97 2.58 26.18
C GLN A 7 10.53 2.13 26.38
N ALA A 8 9.69 2.30 25.34
CA ALA A 8 8.37 1.70 25.30
C ALA A 8 8.54 0.17 25.51
N ARG A 9 8.01 -0.35 26.62
CA ARG A 9 8.01 -1.78 26.93
C ARG A 9 6.80 -2.39 26.25
N TRP A 10 7.04 -3.03 25.12
CA TRP A 10 6.06 -3.89 24.45
C TRP A 10 5.70 -5.08 25.35
N THR A 11 4.42 -5.44 25.36
CA THR A 11 3.86 -6.63 26.01
C THR A 11 4.33 -7.91 25.30
N GLU A 12 4.21 -9.07 25.96
CA GLU A 12 4.59 -10.36 25.35
C GLU A 12 3.66 -10.75 24.18
N GLU A 13 2.38 -10.36 24.22
CA GLU A 13 1.44 -10.57 23.11
C GLU A 13 1.83 -9.74 21.87
N GLU A 14 2.19 -8.47 22.04
CA GLU A 14 2.68 -7.62 20.94
C GLU A 14 3.99 -8.15 20.34
N LYS A 15 4.87 -8.72 21.17
CA LYS A 15 6.11 -9.37 20.69
C LYS A 15 5.81 -10.66 19.91
N GLU A 16 4.83 -11.44 20.34
CA GLU A 16 4.43 -12.67 19.68
C GLU A 16 3.72 -12.38 18.35
N GLU A 17 2.83 -11.40 18.30
CA GLU A 17 2.17 -10.92 17.07
C GLU A 17 3.19 -10.34 16.07
N ALA A 18 4.13 -9.51 16.54
CA ALA A 18 5.22 -9.01 15.72
C ALA A 18 6.17 -10.14 15.23
N CYS A 19 6.40 -11.17 16.05
CA CYS A 19 7.17 -12.36 15.67
C CYS A 19 6.42 -13.22 14.64
N LEU A 20 5.10 -13.33 14.75
CA LEU A 20 4.24 -14.02 13.80
C LEU A 20 4.21 -13.30 12.46
N LEU A 21 4.02 -11.97 12.44
CA LEU A 21 4.16 -11.13 11.24
C LEU A 21 5.53 -11.30 10.57
N ARG A 22 6.60 -11.39 11.37
CA ARG A 22 7.98 -11.63 10.90
C ARG A 22 8.22 -13.07 10.42
N LYS A 23 7.36 -14.03 10.77
CA LYS A 23 7.34 -15.41 10.26
C LYS A 23 6.37 -15.62 9.09
N MET A 24 5.60 -14.61 8.70
CA MET A 24 4.70 -14.73 7.56
C MET A 24 5.49 -14.81 6.25
N SER A 25 5.29 -15.88 5.50
CA SER A 25 5.88 -16.10 4.17
C SER A 25 5.14 -15.29 3.08
N LEU A 26 4.89 -14.01 3.33
CA LEU A 26 4.33 -13.12 2.31
C LEU A 26 5.29 -13.01 1.12
N LEU A 27 4.72 -12.97 -0.07
CA LEU A 27 5.52 -12.82 -1.28
C LEU A 27 5.93 -11.35 -1.44
N SER A 28 7.21 -11.14 -1.73
CA SER A 28 7.73 -9.82 -2.11
C SER A 28 7.68 -9.62 -3.62
N ASP A 29 7.55 -8.35 -4.03
CA ASP A 29 7.76 -7.90 -5.41
C ASP A 29 7.04 -8.78 -6.45
N VAL A 30 5.77 -9.09 -6.17
CA VAL A 30 4.95 -10.00 -6.98
C VAL A 30 4.77 -9.49 -8.42
N HIS A 31 4.98 -8.21 -8.65
CA HIS A 31 4.96 -7.58 -9.97
C HIS A 31 6.19 -7.90 -10.85
N ARG A 32 7.35 -8.25 -10.27
CA ARG A 32 8.57 -8.46 -11.07
C ARG A 32 8.41 -9.66 -12.01
N GLY A 33 8.82 -9.50 -13.26
CA GLY A 33 8.71 -10.53 -14.30
C GLY A 33 7.36 -10.57 -15.02
N LEU A 34 6.39 -9.73 -14.62
CA LEU A 34 5.15 -9.57 -15.35
C LEU A 34 5.43 -8.89 -16.70
N SER A 35 4.88 -9.43 -17.79
CA SER A 35 5.02 -8.87 -19.13
C SER A 35 4.33 -7.51 -19.25
N PHE A 36 4.95 -6.58 -19.97
CA PHE A 36 4.34 -5.29 -20.28
C PHE A 36 3.24 -5.42 -21.34
N PRO A 37 2.25 -4.50 -21.35
CA PRO A 37 1.28 -4.40 -22.43
C PRO A 37 2.00 -3.89 -23.70
N GLY A 38 2.18 -4.78 -24.68
CA GLY A 38 2.86 -4.48 -25.93
C GLY A 38 4.34 -4.10 -25.73
N SER A 39 4.77 -3.02 -26.39
CA SER A 39 6.13 -2.47 -26.29
C SER A 39 6.06 -1.04 -25.76
N PRO A 40 6.07 -0.83 -24.44
CA PRO A 40 5.95 0.51 -23.87
C PRO A 40 7.17 1.35 -24.22
N HIS A 41 6.94 2.62 -24.58
CA HIS A 41 8.00 3.60 -24.82
C HIS A 41 8.33 4.43 -23.57
N ARG A 42 7.47 4.38 -22.54
CA ARG A 42 7.70 5.02 -21.23
C ARG A 42 7.20 4.11 -20.12
N VAL A 43 8.01 3.94 -19.09
CA VAL A 43 7.70 3.10 -17.91
C VAL A 43 8.27 3.77 -16.68
N ALA A 44 7.51 3.77 -15.59
CA ALA A 44 8.02 4.03 -14.25
C ALA A 44 7.39 3.03 -13.27
N LEU A 45 8.22 2.39 -12.46
CA LEU A 45 7.82 1.38 -11.48
C LEU A 45 8.23 1.83 -10.09
N VAL A 46 7.56 1.28 -9.08
CA VAL A 46 7.96 1.38 -7.69
C VAL A 46 9.43 1.00 -7.51
N SER A 47 10.16 1.81 -6.74
CA SER A 47 11.52 1.51 -6.34
C SER A 47 11.54 0.82 -4.97
N GLY A 48 12.57 0.03 -4.67
CA GLY A 48 12.62 -0.76 -3.42
C GLY A 48 11.80 -2.05 -3.49
N SER A 49 11.46 -2.59 -2.31
CA SER A 49 10.75 -3.86 -2.16
C SER A 49 9.44 -3.65 -1.40
N CYS A 50 8.40 -4.40 -1.71
CA CYS A 50 7.18 -4.43 -0.90
C CYS A 50 6.63 -5.85 -0.80
N LEU A 51 5.90 -6.14 0.27
CA LEU A 51 5.21 -7.41 0.50
C LEU A 51 3.76 -7.31 0.02
N TYR A 52 3.25 -8.40 -0.53
CA TYR A 52 1.86 -8.51 -0.94
C TYR A 52 0.95 -8.86 0.24
N PHE A 53 0.35 -7.86 0.87
CA PHE A 53 -0.71 -8.06 1.86
C PHE A 53 -2.06 -8.21 1.16
N HIS A 54 -2.87 -9.16 1.63
CA HIS A 54 -4.14 -9.53 1.02
C HIS A 54 -5.09 -10.14 2.06
N TYR A 55 -6.35 -10.38 1.69
CA TYR A 55 -7.32 -10.96 2.62
C TYR A 55 -6.86 -12.28 3.24
N GLY A 56 -7.10 -12.42 4.55
CA GLY A 56 -6.80 -13.65 5.27
C GLY A 56 -5.31 -13.94 5.48
N CYS A 57 -4.40 -13.08 5.02
CA CYS A 57 -2.99 -13.43 4.97
C CYS A 57 -2.40 -13.73 6.35
N ASP A 58 -2.83 -12.97 7.37
CA ASP A 58 -2.43 -13.05 8.78
C ASP A 58 -3.43 -13.82 9.67
N GLY A 59 -4.42 -14.48 9.06
CA GLY A 59 -5.44 -15.26 9.77
C GLY A 59 -6.71 -14.48 10.13
N VAL A 60 -6.75 -13.16 9.96
CA VAL A 60 -7.98 -12.37 10.11
C VAL A 60 -8.86 -12.57 8.88
N ASP A 61 -10.13 -12.96 9.06
CA ASP A 61 -11.09 -13.00 7.95
C ASP A 61 -11.67 -11.61 7.68
N ASP A 62 -10.94 -10.87 6.85
CA ASP A 62 -11.23 -9.48 6.52
C ASP A 62 -11.87 -9.29 5.13
N ARG A 63 -12.42 -10.36 4.55
CA ARG A 63 -13.12 -10.30 3.27
C ARG A 63 -14.29 -9.31 3.30
N GLY A 64 -14.33 -8.42 2.31
CA GLY A 64 -15.41 -7.45 2.13
C GLY A 64 -15.25 -6.14 2.89
N TRP A 65 -14.23 -5.99 3.73
CA TRP A 65 -13.99 -4.75 4.48
C TRP A 65 -12.50 -4.40 4.67
N GLY A 66 -11.62 -5.39 4.56
CA GLY A 66 -10.19 -5.27 4.87
C GLY A 66 -9.31 -4.63 3.79
N CYS A 67 -9.80 -4.39 2.57
CA CYS A 67 -8.92 -4.08 1.44
C CYS A 67 -8.10 -2.81 1.67
N GLY A 68 -8.68 -1.78 2.29
CA GLY A 68 -7.98 -0.56 2.69
C GLY A 68 -6.78 -0.85 3.61
N TYR A 69 -6.99 -1.70 4.62
CA TYR A 69 -5.93 -2.12 5.55
C TYR A 69 -4.82 -2.89 4.84
N ARG A 70 -5.16 -3.82 3.95
CA ARG A 70 -4.16 -4.64 3.24
C ARG A 70 -3.32 -3.82 2.25
N THR A 71 -3.95 -2.87 1.56
CA THR A 71 -3.21 -1.92 0.74
C THR A 71 -2.30 -1.05 1.60
N LEU A 72 -2.79 -0.52 2.73
CA LEU A 72 -1.95 0.24 3.68
C LEU A 72 -0.77 -0.60 4.19
N GLN A 73 -0.98 -1.85 4.60
CA GLN A 73 0.09 -2.74 5.04
C GLN A 73 1.14 -2.99 3.94
N THR A 74 0.73 -3.07 2.68
CA THR A 74 1.65 -3.12 1.53
C THR A 74 2.52 -1.86 1.48
N LEU A 75 1.92 -0.66 1.62
CA LEU A 75 2.66 0.61 1.68
C LEU A 75 3.62 0.67 2.88
N CYS A 76 3.17 0.24 4.06
CA CYS A 76 4.00 0.16 5.26
C CYS A 76 5.18 -0.80 5.07
N SER A 77 4.97 -1.94 4.43
CA SER A 77 6.04 -2.92 4.16
C SER A 77 7.15 -2.36 3.28
N TRP A 78 6.81 -1.44 2.37
CA TRP A 78 7.78 -0.72 1.57
C TRP A 78 8.65 0.20 2.43
N LEU A 79 8.03 0.98 3.32
CA LEU A 79 8.75 1.85 4.26
C LEU A 79 9.69 1.06 5.18
N VAL A 80 9.21 -0.08 5.71
CA VAL A 80 10.01 -1.00 6.52
C VAL A 80 11.23 -1.50 5.73
N SER A 81 11.04 -1.90 4.46
CA SER A 81 12.13 -2.38 3.61
C SER A 81 13.22 -1.31 3.38
N LEU A 82 12.83 -0.03 3.26
CA LEU A 82 13.77 1.07 3.07
C LEU A 82 14.56 1.38 4.35
N ALA A 83 13.90 1.35 5.50
CA ALA A 83 14.55 1.57 6.78
C ALA A 83 15.56 0.45 7.12
N ASP A 84 15.23 -0.81 6.78
CA ASP A 84 16.17 -1.94 6.88
C ASP A 84 17.43 -1.72 6.04
N GLN A 85 17.29 -1.22 4.80
CA GLN A 85 18.42 -0.87 3.94
C GLN A 85 19.28 0.26 4.55
N GLN A 86 18.66 1.20 5.24
CA GLN A 86 19.34 2.29 5.95
C GLN A 86 19.89 1.87 7.32
N ARG A 87 19.72 0.60 7.73
CA ARG A 87 20.09 0.06 9.05
C ARG A 87 19.48 0.83 10.22
N VAL A 88 18.31 1.41 9.99
CA VAL A 88 17.47 2.00 11.04
C VAL A 88 16.51 0.89 11.46
N ASN A 89 16.35 0.66 12.77
CA ASN A 89 15.46 -0.39 13.28
C ASN A 89 13.99 0.06 13.07
N PRO A 90 13.28 -0.42 12.02
CA PRO A 90 12.00 0.15 11.65
C PRO A 90 10.91 -0.37 12.59
N ARG A 91 9.85 0.43 12.77
CA ARG A 91 8.60 -0.10 13.31
C ARG A 91 8.10 -1.23 12.39
N PRO A 92 7.64 -2.37 12.90
CA PRO A 92 7.00 -3.41 12.07
C PRO A 92 5.80 -2.89 11.29
N VAL A 93 5.34 -3.65 10.29
CA VAL A 93 4.06 -3.38 9.62
C VAL A 93 2.92 -3.54 10.64
N PRO A 94 2.05 -2.54 10.83
CA PRO A 94 0.99 -2.62 11.84
C PRO A 94 -0.08 -3.65 11.47
N SER A 95 -0.64 -4.32 12.47
CA SER A 95 -1.80 -5.19 12.28
C SER A 95 -3.09 -4.38 12.03
N VAL A 96 -4.15 -5.05 11.57
CA VAL A 96 -5.47 -4.40 11.38
C VAL A 96 -5.96 -3.78 12.70
N LYS A 97 -5.72 -4.49 13.82
CA LYS A 97 -6.08 -4.01 15.14
C LYS A 97 -5.31 -2.75 15.51
N GLU A 98 -3.98 -2.74 15.34
CA GLU A 98 -3.15 -1.56 15.61
C GLU A 98 -3.58 -0.37 14.76
N ILE A 99 -3.90 -0.57 13.48
CA ILE A 99 -4.42 0.49 12.61
C ILE A 99 -5.73 1.08 13.17
N GLN A 100 -6.67 0.23 13.57
CA GLN A 100 -7.95 0.68 14.13
C GLN A 100 -7.77 1.42 15.45
N ASP A 101 -6.97 0.88 16.37
CA ASP A 101 -6.69 1.49 17.66
C ASP A 101 -6.02 2.86 17.48
N SER A 102 -5.04 2.98 16.58
CA SER A 102 -4.37 4.25 16.30
C SER A 102 -5.30 5.30 15.69
N LEU A 103 -6.25 4.91 14.83
CA LEU A 103 -7.25 5.85 14.29
C LEU A 103 -8.19 6.38 15.38
N VAL A 104 -8.51 5.55 16.39
CA VAL A 104 -9.25 5.99 17.58
C VAL A 104 -8.39 6.90 18.46
N GLU A 105 -7.13 6.54 18.71
CA GLU A 105 -6.19 7.32 19.52
C GLU A 105 -5.95 8.72 18.93
N MET A 106 -5.85 8.82 17.60
CA MET A 106 -5.72 10.11 16.89
C MET A 106 -7.01 10.94 16.89
N GLY A 107 -8.15 10.37 17.33
CA GLY A 107 -9.45 11.04 17.34
C GLY A 107 -10.14 11.12 15.97
N ASP A 108 -9.64 10.40 14.95
CA ASP A 108 -10.26 10.33 13.62
C ASP A 108 -11.53 9.45 13.65
N LYS A 109 -11.51 8.39 14.46
CA LYS A 109 -12.62 7.43 14.59
C LYS A 109 -13.14 7.34 16.03
N PRO A 110 -14.44 7.03 16.23
CA PRO A 110 -15.00 6.81 17.56
C PRO A 110 -14.46 5.51 18.20
N PRO A 111 -14.50 5.36 19.53
CA PRO A 111 -14.04 4.14 20.22
C PRO A 111 -14.66 2.83 19.72
N SER A 112 -15.88 2.87 19.17
CA SER A 112 -16.55 1.70 18.58
C SER A 112 -15.90 1.17 17.30
N PHE A 113 -14.98 1.93 16.69
CA PHE A 113 -14.26 1.51 15.49
C PHE A 113 -13.17 0.47 15.80
N ALA A 114 -12.58 0.50 16.99
CA ALA A 114 -11.60 -0.49 17.42
C ALA A 114 -12.24 -1.88 17.51
N GLY A 115 -11.70 -2.84 16.75
CA GLY A 115 -12.25 -4.19 16.62
C GLY A 115 -13.50 -4.31 15.75
N SER A 116 -13.90 -3.24 15.04
CA SER A 116 -15.01 -3.29 14.08
C SER A 116 -14.59 -3.95 12.76
N LYS A 117 -15.56 -4.08 11.84
CA LYS A 117 -15.33 -4.51 10.45
C LYS A 117 -15.58 -3.37 9.46
N ASP A 118 -15.39 -2.14 9.92
CA ASP A 118 -15.52 -0.97 9.05
C ASP A 118 -14.31 -0.89 8.13
N TRP A 119 -14.50 -0.29 6.95
CA TRP A 119 -13.44 -0.10 5.97
C TRP A 119 -12.68 1.22 6.24
N ILE A 120 -11.48 1.33 5.66
CA ILE A 120 -10.69 2.57 5.64
C ILE A 120 -10.34 2.99 4.20
N GLY A 121 -10.19 4.29 4.01
CA GLY A 121 -9.83 4.89 2.73
C GLY A 121 -8.43 5.49 2.72
N THR A 122 -8.17 6.32 1.72
CA THR A 122 -6.88 6.98 1.52
C THR A 122 -6.56 8.02 2.59
N VAL A 123 -7.58 8.63 3.20
CA VAL A 123 -7.40 9.62 4.27
C VAL A 123 -6.84 8.95 5.51
N GLU A 124 -7.49 7.89 5.97
CA GLU A 124 -7.01 7.08 7.10
C GLU A 124 -5.63 6.49 6.80
N ALA A 125 -5.39 6.03 5.57
CA ALA A 125 -4.07 5.57 5.16
C ALA A 125 -3.00 6.67 5.31
N ALA A 126 -3.27 7.91 4.89
CA ALA A 126 -2.35 9.02 5.06
C ALA A 126 -2.06 9.33 6.53
N LEU A 127 -3.09 9.32 7.39
CA LEU A 127 -2.94 9.50 8.83
C LEU A 127 -2.07 8.41 9.44
N CYS A 128 -2.31 7.15 9.09
CA CYS A 128 -1.52 6.02 9.60
C CYS A 128 -0.07 6.04 9.12
N LEU A 129 0.21 6.41 7.87
CA LEU A 129 1.59 6.53 7.37
C LEU A 129 2.39 7.56 8.17
N ASP A 130 1.78 8.72 8.46
CA ASP A 130 2.41 9.75 9.26
C ASP A 130 2.58 9.30 10.72
N HIS A 131 1.54 8.72 11.32
CA HIS A 131 1.57 8.24 12.70
C HIS A 131 2.62 7.15 12.95
N PHE A 132 2.69 6.14 12.08
CA PHE A 132 3.56 4.98 12.31
C PHE A 132 5.01 5.19 11.85
N TYR A 133 5.23 6.03 10.83
CA TYR A 133 6.53 6.14 10.16
C TYR A 133 7.04 7.57 9.99
N ALA A 134 6.28 8.59 10.42
CA ALA A 134 6.56 10.00 10.15
C ALA A 134 6.73 10.28 8.65
N VAL A 135 5.90 9.61 7.82
CA VAL A 135 5.88 9.78 6.36
C VAL A 135 4.55 10.37 5.94
N PRO A 136 4.53 11.62 5.46
CA PRO A 136 3.31 12.24 4.96
C PRO A 136 2.75 11.48 3.75
N GLY A 137 1.44 11.26 3.73
CA GLY A 137 0.72 10.79 2.54
C GLY A 137 0.14 11.96 1.75
N LYS A 138 0.61 12.20 0.52
CA LYS A 138 -0.01 13.19 -0.38
C LYS A 138 -1.32 12.61 -0.92
N LEU A 139 -2.43 13.30 -0.66
CA LEU A 139 -3.74 12.95 -1.20
C LEU A 139 -3.96 13.62 -2.56
N VAL A 140 -4.42 12.85 -3.53
CA VAL A 140 -4.84 13.35 -4.86
C VAL A 140 -6.26 12.87 -5.10
N HIS A 141 -7.16 13.82 -5.38
CA HIS A 141 -8.54 13.53 -5.72
C HIS A 141 -8.74 13.64 -7.23
N VAL A 142 -9.17 12.53 -7.85
CA VAL A 142 -9.52 12.45 -9.25
C VAL A 142 -11.05 12.40 -9.33
N PRO A 143 -11.71 13.46 -9.81
CA PRO A 143 -13.18 13.59 -9.70
C PRO A 143 -13.94 12.60 -10.60
N CYS A 144 -13.30 12.05 -11.63
CA CYS A 144 -13.88 11.01 -12.47
C CYS A 144 -12.81 10.13 -13.13
N GLY A 145 -13.12 8.86 -13.42
CA GLY A 145 -12.16 7.89 -13.97
C GLY A 145 -11.50 8.33 -15.28
N ARG A 146 -12.24 9.03 -16.16
CA ARG A 146 -11.69 9.61 -17.41
C ARG A 146 -10.59 10.65 -17.16
N GLU A 147 -10.51 11.22 -15.96
CA GLU A 147 -9.48 12.20 -15.59
C GLU A 147 -8.22 11.55 -15.01
N LEU A 148 -8.17 10.22 -14.84
CA LEU A 148 -6.93 9.51 -14.45
C LEU A 148 -5.77 9.80 -15.39
N GLU A 149 -6.06 10.05 -16.68
CA GLU A 149 -5.06 10.41 -17.67
C GLU A 149 -4.32 11.72 -17.31
N ARG A 150 -4.99 12.66 -16.64
CA ARG A 150 -4.40 13.94 -16.20
C ARG A 150 -3.36 13.77 -15.10
N GLU A 151 -3.45 12.68 -14.34
CA GLU A 151 -2.52 12.37 -13.25
C GLU A 151 -1.28 11.60 -13.72
N LEU A 152 -1.19 11.20 -14.99
CA LEU A 152 -0.09 10.37 -15.48
C LEU A 152 1.29 11.00 -15.24
N GLU A 153 1.46 12.29 -15.50
CA GLU A 153 2.76 12.95 -15.27
C GLU A 153 3.13 12.98 -13.79
N ALA A 154 2.15 13.17 -12.90
CA ALA A 154 2.37 13.10 -11.46
C ALA A 154 2.76 11.68 -11.01
N LEU A 155 2.12 10.64 -11.56
CA LEU A 155 2.45 9.25 -11.29
C LEU A 155 3.85 8.89 -11.81
N TYR A 156 4.20 9.32 -13.03
CA TYR A 156 5.56 9.17 -13.56
C TYR A 156 6.58 9.83 -12.65
N GLY A 157 6.37 11.10 -12.28
CA GLY A 157 7.26 11.84 -11.39
C GLY A 157 7.42 11.18 -10.02
N HIS A 158 6.33 10.67 -9.44
CA HIS A 158 6.35 9.94 -8.16
C HIS A 158 7.25 8.71 -8.24
N PHE A 159 7.01 7.81 -9.19
CA PHE A 159 7.79 6.56 -9.29
C PHE A 159 9.24 6.81 -9.73
N GLN A 160 9.47 7.73 -10.67
CA GLN A 160 10.84 8.10 -11.11
C GLN A 160 11.64 8.78 -10.00
N GLY A 161 10.99 9.54 -9.13
CA GLY A 161 11.61 10.17 -7.96
C GLY A 161 11.93 9.20 -6.82
N GLY A 162 11.67 7.90 -6.99
CA GLY A 162 11.89 6.88 -5.97
C GLY A 162 10.67 6.61 -5.08
N GLY A 163 9.50 7.11 -5.43
CA GLY A 163 8.26 6.91 -4.69
C GLY A 163 7.84 5.44 -4.56
N GLY A 164 7.12 5.16 -3.47
CA GLY A 164 6.63 3.83 -3.10
C GLY A 164 5.31 3.44 -3.76
N PRO A 165 4.71 2.31 -3.35
CA PRO A 165 3.35 1.94 -3.73
C PRO A 165 2.36 3.05 -3.39
N ILE A 166 1.33 3.21 -4.21
CA ILE A 166 0.26 4.20 -4.01
C ILE A 166 -1.02 3.45 -3.65
N MET A 167 -1.74 3.88 -2.61
CA MET A 167 -3.10 3.37 -2.38
C MET A 167 -4.08 4.14 -3.27
N MET A 168 -4.89 3.41 -4.03
CA MET A 168 -6.01 3.95 -4.81
C MET A 168 -7.32 3.41 -4.23
N GLY A 169 -8.21 4.31 -3.82
CA GLY A 169 -9.58 3.98 -3.43
C GLY A 169 -10.58 4.54 -4.44
N GLY A 170 -11.57 3.74 -4.82
CA GLY A 170 -12.70 4.18 -5.65
C GLY A 170 -14.02 4.18 -4.86
N ASP A 171 -14.95 5.01 -5.31
CA ASP A 171 -16.31 5.10 -4.75
C ASP A 171 -17.15 3.88 -5.10
N ARG A 172 -17.39 3.67 -6.41
CA ARG A 172 -18.36 2.69 -6.89
C ARG A 172 -17.87 1.26 -6.86
N ASP A 173 -16.55 1.08 -6.90
CA ASP A 173 -15.95 -0.25 -6.79
C ASP A 173 -15.76 -0.69 -5.33
N ASN A 174 -15.91 0.22 -4.34
CA ASN A 174 -15.68 0.00 -2.92
C ASN A 174 -14.40 -0.82 -2.66
N SER A 175 -13.36 -0.58 -3.46
CA SER A 175 -12.23 -1.49 -3.59
C SER A 175 -10.93 -0.71 -3.58
N SER A 176 -10.18 -0.86 -2.49
CA SER A 176 -8.80 -0.40 -2.41
C SER A 176 -7.88 -1.27 -3.26
N LYS A 177 -6.94 -0.63 -3.96
CA LYS A 177 -5.91 -1.29 -4.77
C LYS A 177 -4.58 -0.57 -4.60
N GLY A 178 -3.47 -1.32 -4.71
CA GLY A 178 -2.13 -0.73 -4.78
C GLY A 178 -1.76 -0.41 -6.23
N LEU A 179 -1.16 0.75 -6.48
CA LEU A 179 -0.46 1.03 -7.74
C LEU A 179 1.04 0.87 -7.53
N LEU A 180 1.67 0.10 -8.40
CA LEU A 180 3.10 -0.21 -8.35
C LEU A 180 3.87 0.37 -9.56
N GLY A 181 3.19 1.08 -10.45
CA GLY A 181 3.81 1.63 -11.64
C GLY A 181 2.82 2.11 -12.69
N VAL A 182 3.38 2.73 -13.72
CA VAL A 182 2.68 3.31 -14.86
C VAL A 182 3.50 3.09 -16.13
N CYS A 183 2.84 2.77 -17.24
CA CYS A 183 3.49 2.71 -18.54
C CYS A 183 2.62 3.26 -19.67
N SER A 184 3.28 3.76 -20.70
CA SER A 184 2.66 4.26 -21.94
C SER A 184 3.29 3.54 -23.13
N GLY A 185 2.44 3.11 -24.05
CA GLY A 185 2.84 2.41 -25.26
C GLY A 185 1.82 2.55 -26.38
N PRO A 186 2.01 1.81 -27.49
CA PRO A 186 1.08 1.82 -28.62
C PRO A 186 -0.35 1.44 -28.28
N THR A 187 -0.54 0.69 -27.18
CA THR A 187 -1.86 0.24 -26.69
C THR A 187 -2.49 1.23 -25.70
N GLY A 188 -1.87 2.39 -25.46
CA GLY A 188 -2.36 3.40 -24.52
C GLY A 188 -1.65 3.40 -23.17
N HIS A 189 -2.32 3.99 -22.17
CA HIS A 189 -1.80 4.18 -20.83
C HIS A 189 -2.29 3.09 -19.88
N HIS A 190 -1.37 2.55 -19.07
CA HIS A 190 -1.68 1.46 -18.16
C HIS A 190 -1.12 1.74 -16.76
N LEU A 191 -1.87 1.33 -15.75
CA LEU A 191 -1.46 1.31 -14.36
C LEU A 191 -1.16 -0.13 -13.94
N LEU A 192 -0.08 -0.33 -13.19
CA LEU A 192 0.25 -1.63 -12.62
C LEU A 192 -0.47 -1.78 -11.28
N VAL A 193 -1.54 -2.57 -11.29
CA VAL A 193 -2.45 -2.74 -10.16
C VAL A 193 -2.07 -3.98 -9.37
N LEU A 194 -2.01 -3.83 -8.05
CA LEU A 194 -1.91 -4.88 -7.05
C LEU A 194 -3.24 -4.97 -6.30
N ASP A 195 -3.93 -6.07 -6.48
CA ASP A 195 -5.26 -6.32 -5.92
C ASP A 195 -5.16 -7.06 -4.58
N PRO A 196 -5.56 -6.47 -3.44
CA PRO A 196 -5.50 -7.11 -2.13
C PRO A 196 -6.62 -8.15 -1.87
N HIS A 197 -7.52 -8.39 -2.82
CA HIS A 197 -8.72 -9.20 -2.59
C HIS A 197 -8.49 -10.72 -2.66
N TYR A 198 -7.27 -11.17 -2.95
CA TYR A 198 -6.94 -12.58 -2.84
C TYR A 198 -7.14 -13.07 -1.41
N TYR A 199 -7.95 -14.11 -1.23
CA TYR A 199 -8.15 -14.74 0.07
C TYR A 199 -7.31 -16.00 0.20
N GLY A 200 -6.44 -16.02 1.20
CA GLY A 200 -5.61 -17.18 1.52
C GLY A 200 -4.64 -16.87 2.64
N ARG A 201 -3.96 -17.90 3.16
CA ARG A 201 -2.85 -17.69 4.10
C ARG A 201 -1.61 -17.16 3.37
N ALA A 202 -0.71 -16.51 4.09
CA ALA A 202 0.60 -16.15 3.54
C ALA A 202 1.29 -17.37 2.87
N GLY A 203 1.83 -17.16 1.67
CA GLY A 203 2.52 -18.20 0.90
C GLY A 203 1.61 -19.30 0.30
N SER A 204 0.28 -19.17 0.38
CA SER A 204 -0.65 -20.17 -0.15
C SER A 204 -0.77 -20.20 -1.67
N LEU A 205 -0.36 -19.12 -2.36
CA LEU A 205 -0.34 -19.03 -3.81
C LEU A 205 1.05 -18.64 -4.31
N PRO A 206 1.64 -19.37 -5.28
CA PRO A 206 2.92 -18.98 -5.86
C PRO A 206 2.77 -17.72 -6.71
N LYS A 207 3.88 -16.97 -6.84
CA LYS A 207 3.93 -15.70 -7.60
C LYS A 207 3.42 -15.81 -9.03
N GLY A 208 3.77 -16.89 -9.76
CA GLY A 208 3.31 -17.09 -11.13
C GLY A 208 1.78 -17.19 -11.23
N GLU A 209 1.13 -17.85 -10.27
CA GLU A 209 -0.33 -17.93 -10.23
C GLU A 209 -0.99 -16.60 -9.85
N LEU A 210 -0.35 -15.78 -9.00
CA LEU A 210 -0.83 -14.41 -8.74
C LEU A 210 -0.90 -13.59 -10.02
N GLN A 211 0.14 -13.71 -10.87
CA GLN A 211 0.23 -13.02 -12.14
C GLN A 211 -0.78 -13.57 -13.17
N THR A 212 -0.85 -14.90 -13.33
CA THR A 212 -1.77 -15.54 -14.29
C THR A 212 -3.24 -15.28 -13.95
N ARG A 213 -3.59 -15.19 -12.65
CA ARG A 213 -4.96 -14.89 -12.21
C ARG A 213 -5.27 -13.39 -12.15
N GLY A 214 -4.30 -12.52 -12.45
CA GLY A 214 -4.50 -11.08 -12.53
C GLY A 214 -4.56 -10.33 -11.21
N TRP A 215 -4.16 -10.95 -10.09
CA TRP A 215 -4.04 -10.31 -8.77
C TRP A 215 -2.95 -9.23 -8.75
N VAL A 216 -1.97 -9.34 -9.63
CA VAL A 216 -1.09 -8.26 -10.02
C VAL A 216 -1.08 -8.18 -11.54
N SER A 217 -1.45 -7.04 -12.10
CA SER A 217 -1.64 -6.91 -13.56
C SER A 217 -1.55 -5.47 -14.05
N TRP A 218 -1.13 -5.30 -15.30
CA TRP A 218 -1.31 -4.03 -16.01
C TRP A 218 -2.76 -3.86 -16.41
N ARG A 219 -3.33 -2.69 -16.10
CA ARG A 219 -4.71 -2.33 -16.39
C ARG A 219 -4.73 -1.04 -17.19
N GLY A 220 -5.34 -1.07 -18.38
CA GLY A 220 -5.55 0.13 -19.19
C GLY A 220 -6.47 1.11 -18.46
N LEU A 221 -6.31 2.42 -18.71
CA LEU A 221 -7.15 3.44 -18.06
C LEU A 221 -8.64 3.23 -18.34
N GLU A 222 -8.99 2.67 -19.49
CA GLU A 222 -10.36 2.32 -19.90
C GLU A 222 -11.00 1.21 -19.04
N SER A 223 -10.21 0.48 -18.25
CA SER A 223 -10.74 -0.53 -17.32
C SER A 223 -11.20 0.06 -15.98
N PHE A 224 -10.93 1.34 -15.72
CA PHE A 224 -11.41 2.07 -14.56
C PHE A 224 -12.76 2.72 -14.89
N GLU A 225 -13.68 2.73 -13.92
CA GLU A 225 -15.04 3.22 -14.10
C GLU A 225 -15.04 4.73 -14.36
N GLU A 226 -15.40 5.14 -15.57
CA GLU A 226 -15.30 6.53 -16.05
C GLU A 226 -16.07 7.53 -15.18
N SER A 227 -17.17 7.07 -14.57
CA SER A 227 -18.08 7.89 -13.77
C SER A 227 -17.80 7.85 -12.26
N SER A 228 -16.85 7.03 -11.81
CA SER A 228 -16.42 6.97 -10.41
C SER A 228 -15.33 7.99 -10.14
N PHE A 229 -15.29 8.57 -8.94
CA PHE A 229 -14.09 9.27 -8.49
C PHE A 229 -13.06 8.26 -7.96
N TYR A 230 -11.80 8.69 -7.92
CA TYR A 230 -10.70 7.96 -7.32
C TYR A 230 -9.91 8.88 -6.38
N ASN A 231 -9.57 8.39 -5.20
CA ASN A 231 -8.61 9.04 -4.33
C ASN A 231 -7.31 8.25 -4.33
N LEU A 232 -6.18 8.95 -4.36
CA LEU A 232 -4.85 8.37 -4.28
C LEU A 232 -4.16 8.86 -3.02
N CYS A 233 -3.43 7.97 -2.34
CA CYS A 233 -2.51 8.30 -1.26
C CYS A 233 -1.08 7.91 -1.67
N LEU A 234 -0.24 8.93 -1.88
CA LEU A 234 1.14 8.80 -2.33
C LEU A 234 2.09 9.02 -1.13
N PRO A 235 2.81 8.01 -0.64
CA PRO A 235 3.77 8.20 0.46
C PRO A 235 4.92 9.11 0.01
N GLN A 236 5.17 10.18 0.77
CA GLN A 236 6.21 11.17 0.48
C GLN A 236 7.49 10.83 1.25
N PHE A 237 8.12 9.72 0.89
CA PHE A 237 9.40 9.31 1.44
C PHE A 237 10.52 9.52 0.41
N TRP A 238 11.46 10.40 0.74
CA TRP A 238 12.61 10.70 -0.10
C TRP A 238 13.88 10.27 0.63
N THR A 239 14.66 9.37 0.02
CA THR A 239 16.00 9.09 0.51
C THR A 239 16.83 10.37 0.45
N LYS A 240 17.58 10.69 1.50
CA LYS A 240 18.50 11.84 1.52
C LYS A 240 19.38 11.82 0.25
N GLY A 241 19.18 12.80 -0.65
CA GLY A 241 19.92 12.92 -1.90
C GLY A 241 19.06 13.18 -3.15
N SER A 242 17.74 12.99 -3.09
CA SER A 242 16.85 13.42 -4.18
C SER A 242 16.64 14.94 -4.10
N PRO A 243 16.78 15.68 -5.22
CA PRO A 243 16.58 17.12 -5.20
C PRO A 243 15.12 17.43 -4.82
N PRO A 244 14.86 18.47 -4.00
CA PRO A 244 13.51 18.99 -3.89
C PRO A 244 13.09 19.53 -5.27
N LEU A 245 11.83 19.26 -5.62
CA LEU A 245 11.17 19.85 -6.80
C LEU A 245 11.33 21.37 -6.85
#